data_AF-A0A442BI24-F1
#
_entry.id   AF-A0A442BI24-F1
#
_cell.length_a   1.000
_cell.length_b   1.000
_cell.length_c   1.000
_cell.angle_alpha   90.00
_cell.angle_beta   90.00
_cell.angle_gamma   90.00
#
_symmetry.space_group_name_H-M   'P 1'
#
loop_
_entity.id
_entity.type
_entity.pdbx_description
1 polymer ?
#
loop_
_entity_poly.entity_id
_entity_poly.type
_entity_poly.pdbx_seq_one_letter_code
_entity_poly.pdbx_strand_id
1 'polypeptide(L)'
;MSAIATQLSPAAGLPKWLAPLLLIAFAYVVVPLIGNSYLFEAILLPFLALSLAGVGLNILTGYAGQVSLGSAAFMAAGAFAAYNFNLRVEGLPL
;
A
#
# COMPACT_ATOMS: atom_id res chain seq x y z
N MET A 1 17.20 -55.22 4.68
CA MET A 1 17.57 -54.12 5.60
C MET A 1 16.79 -52.88 5.16
N SER A 2 15.66 -52.63 5.83
CA SER A 2 14.69 -51.57 5.52
C SER A 2 15.13 -50.29 6.23
N ALA A 3 15.58 -49.30 5.46
CA ALA A 3 15.84 -47.97 6.00
C ALA A 3 14.49 -47.25 6.13
N ILE A 4 14.05 -47.07 7.38
CA ILE A 4 12.94 -46.21 7.78
C ILE A 4 13.35 -44.78 7.43
N ALA A 5 12.99 -44.34 6.22
CA ALA A 5 13.03 -42.93 5.86
C ALA A 5 11.91 -42.25 6.64
N THR A 6 12.27 -41.65 7.77
CA THR A 6 11.39 -40.78 8.55
C THR A 6 10.95 -39.62 7.65
N GLN A 7 9.75 -39.74 7.08
CA GLN A 7 9.05 -38.66 6.40
C GLN A 7 8.81 -37.56 7.45
N LEU A 8 9.67 -36.54 7.46
CA LEU A 8 9.35 -35.28 8.14
C LEU A 8 8.13 -34.70 7.44
N SER A 9 6.96 -34.86 8.07
CA SER A 9 5.73 -34.20 7.65
C SER A 9 6.03 -32.71 7.46
N PRO A 10 5.68 -32.08 6.33
CA PRO A 10 5.79 -30.64 6.22
C PRO A 10 4.87 -30.08 7.30
N ALA A 11 5.45 -29.39 8.29
CA ALA A 11 4.64 -28.61 9.23
C ALA A 11 3.70 -27.77 8.38
N ALA A 12 2.39 -27.81 8.69
CA ALA A 12 1.40 -27.01 7.99
C ALA A 12 1.85 -25.55 8.03
N GLY A 13 2.45 -25.10 6.93
CA GLY A 13 3.07 -23.79 6.85
C GLY A 13 1.99 -22.74 6.99
N LEU A 14 2.24 -21.72 7.83
CA LEU A 14 1.38 -20.56 7.92
C LEU A 14 1.11 -20.04 6.48
N PRO A 15 -0.14 -19.76 6.10
CA PRO A 15 -0.42 -19.31 4.74
C PRO A 15 0.35 -18.02 4.44
N LYS A 16 1.06 -17.99 3.32
CA LYS A 16 1.95 -16.88 2.92
C LYS A 16 1.21 -15.54 2.83
N TRP A 17 -0.10 -15.60 2.54
CA TRP A 17 -1.01 -14.46 2.45
C TRP A 17 -1.39 -13.87 3.82
N LEU A 18 -1.17 -14.62 4.91
CA LEU A 18 -1.52 -14.16 6.24
C LEU A 18 -0.65 -12.97 6.66
N ALA A 19 0.64 -12.99 6.35
CA ALA A 19 1.56 -11.92 6.69
C ALA A 19 1.16 -10.55 6.07
N PRO A 20 0.95 -10.42 4.74
CA PRO A 20 0.51 -9.15 4.17
C PRO A 20 -0.89 -8.75 4.64
N LEU A 21 -1.79 -9.71 4.86
CA LEU A 21 -3.12 -9.43 5.40
C LEU A 21 -3.04 -8.82 6.81
N LEU A 22 -2.21 -9.40 7.69
CA LEU A 22 -1.99 -8.88 9.04
C LEU A 22 -1.33 -7.51 9.02
N LEU A 23 -0.39 -7.27 8.11
CA LEU A 23 0.24 -5.96 7.93
C LEU A 23 -0.79 -4.89 7.53
N ILE A 24 -1.68 -5.19 6.57
CA ILE A 24 -2.75 -4.27 6.17
C ILE A 24 -3.72 -4.03 7.33
N ALA A 25 -4.13 -5.09 8.03
CA ALA A 25 -5.01 -4.96 9.19
C ALA A 25 -4.38 -4.08 10.29
N PHE A 26 -3.09 -4.27 10.57
CA PHE A 26 -2.35 -3.42 11.50
C PHE A 26 -2.30 -1.96 11.03
N ALA A 27 -1.98 -1.73 9.75
CA ALA A 27 -1.87 -0.38 9.18
C ALA A 27 -3.20 0.39 9.20
N TYR A 28 -4.34 -0.28 8.99
CA TYR A 28 -5.65 0.38 8.94
C TYR A 28 -6.39 0.42 10.28
N VAL A 29 -6.00 -0.39 11.27
CA VAL A 29 -6.67 -0.42 12.59
C VAL A 29 -5.79 0.19 13.67
N VAL A 30 -4.54 -0.24 13.79
CA VAL A 30 -3.67 0.16 14.90
C VAL A 30 -3.10 1.55 14.68
N VAL A 31 -2.58 1.84 13.47
CA VAL A 31 -1.95 3.13 13.17
C VAL A 31 -2.91 4.33 13.36
N PRO A 32 -4.19 4.28 12.94
CA PRO A 32 -5.14 5.36 13.22
C PRO A 32 -5.41 5.60 14.70
N LEU A 33 -5.36 4.55 15.53
CA LEU A 33 -5.66 4.65 16.96
C LEU A 33 -4.50 5.23 17.78
N ILE A 34 -3.26 5.03 17.33
CA ILE A 34 -2.06 5.46 18.06
C ILE A 34 -1.34 6.65 17.41
N GLY A 35 -1.71 6.99 16.18
CA GLY A 35 -1.05 8.03 15.40
C GLY A 35 -1.36 9.44 15.91
N ASN A 36 -0.37 10.32 15.80
CA ASN A 36 -0.51 11.74 16.08
C ASN A 36 -0.45 12.56 14.79
N SER A 37 -0.80 13.84 14.83
CA SER A 37 -0.78 14.72 13.65
C SER A 37 0.59 14.75 12.97
N TYR A 38 1.68 14.70 13.72
CA TYR A 38 3.03 14.65 13.15
C TYR A 38 3.25 13.37 12.31
N LEU A 39 2.86 12.21 12.83
CA LEU A 39 2.96 10.95 12.10
C LEU A 39 2.10 10.99 10.84
N PHE A 40 0.89 11.53 10.89
CA PHE A 40 0.02 11.59 9.72
C PHE A 40 0.51 12.61 8.70
N GLU A 41 0.69 13.87 9.09
CA GLU A 41 0.93 14.97 8.17
C GLU A 41 2.39 15.03 7.70
N ALA A 42 3.35 14.83 8.61
CA ALA A 42 4.77 14.99 8.28
C ALA A 42 5.41 13.70 7.73
N ILE A 43 4.85 12.52 8.02
CA ILE A 43 5.45 11.23 7.64
C ILE A 43 4.55 10.46 6.68
N LEU A 44 3.37 10.03 7.12
CA LEU A 44 2.54 9.09 6.36
C LEU A 44 2.00 9.72 5.07
N LEU A 45 1.53 10.96 5.13
CA LEU A 45 0.97 11.65 3.97
C LEU A 45 2.00 11.81 2.83
N PRO A 46 3.22 12.36 3.05
CA PRO A 46 4.23 12.43 1.98
C PRO A 46 4.74 11.03 1.59
N PHE A 47 4.93 10.11 2.54
CA PHE A 47 5.39 8.75 2.25
C PHE A 47 4.42 8.01 1.32
N LEU A 48 3.13 8.03 1.62
CA LEU A 48 2.09 7.35 0.84
C LEU A 48 1.95 8.00 -0.55
N ALA A 49 1.96 9.34 -0.62
CA ALA A 49 1.86 10.06 -1.88
C ALA A 49 3.04 9.75 -2.82
N LEU A 50 4.28 9.81 -2.30
CA LEU A 50 5.47 9.52 -3.08
C LEU A 50 5.59 8.03 -3.44
N SER A 51 5.18 7.13 -2.54
CA SER A 51 5.15 5.68 -2.82
C SER A 51 4.17 5.36 -3.94
N LEU A 52 2.96 5.93 -3.91
CA LEU A 52 1.94 5.73 -4.94
C LEU A 52 2.40 6.30 -6.29
N ALA A 53 2.97 7.50 -6.29
CA ALA A 53 3.56 8.10 -7.49
C ALA A 53 4.71 7.25 -8.05
N GLY A 54 5.58 6.72 -7.20
CA GLY A 54 6.70 5.86 -7.59
C GLY A 54 6.26 4.51 -8.16
N VAL A 55 5.29 3.83 -7.54
CA VAL A 55 4.71 2.59 -8.08
C VAL A 55 4.05 2.85 -9.43
N GLY A 56 3.27 3.92 -9.52
CA GLY A 56 2.64 4.36 -10.76
C GLY A 56 3.65 4.62 -11.88
N LEU A 57 4.72 5.36 -11.58
CA LEU A 57 5.77 5.64 -12.54
C LEU A 57 6.47 4.35 -12.99
N ASN A 58 6.78 3.42 -12.08
CA ASN A 58 7.36 2.11 -12.43
C ASN A 58 6.47 1.31 -13.39
N ILE A 59 5.15 1.39 -13.25
CA ILE A 59 4.23 0.72 -14.17
C ILE A 59 4.30 1.37 -15.56
N LEU A 60 4.25 2.70 -15.64
CA LEU A 60 4.25 3.40 -16.92
C LEU A 60 5.60 3.34 -17.64
N THR A 61 6.71 3.44 -16.91
CA THR A 61 8.04 3.36 -17.51
C THR A 61 8.44 1.92 -17.83
N GLY A 62 8.08 0.96 -16.97
CA GLY A 62 8.41 -0.44 -17.14
C GLY A 62 7.54 -1.17 -18.18
N TYR A 63 6.23 -0.92 -18.20
CA TYR A 63 5.31 -1.63 -19.09
C TYR A 63 4.87 -0.84 -20.33
N ALA A 64 4.83 0.50 -20.26
CA ALA A 64 4.37 1.35 -21.37
C ALA A 64 5.48 2.23 -21.99
N GLY A 65 6.64 2.36 -21.34
CA GLY A 65 7.78 3.18 -21.78
C GLY A 65 7.56 4.71 -21.70
N GLN A 66 6.53 5.20 -21.00
CA GLN A 66 6.12 6.61 -21.03
C GLN A 66 6.50 7.37 -19.74
N VAL A 67 7.77 7.79 -19.63
CA VAL A 67 8.30 8.51 -18.46
C VAL A 67 7.67 9.89 -18.28
N SER A 68 7.51 10.64 -19.36
CA SER A 68 7.08 12.05 -19.32
C SER A 68 5.58 12.21 -19.03
N LEU A 69 4.75 11.25 -19.48
CA LEU A 69 3.30 11.30 -19.32
C LEU A 69 2.86 10.90 -17.89
N GLY A 70 3.62 10.03 -17.22
CA GLY A 70 3.24 9.48 -15.93
C GLY A 70 3.19 10.49 -14.78
N SER A 71 4.19 11.35 -14.65
CA SER A 71 4.26 12.31 -13.53
C SER A 71 3.09 13.30 -13.52
N ALA A 72 2.77 13.89 -14.68
CA ALA A 72 1.64 14.81 -14.82
C ALA A 72 0.28 14.10 -14.67
N ALA A 73 0.15 12.88 -15.24
CA ALA A 73 -1.08 12.10 -15.14
C ALA A 73 -1.40 11.69 -13.69
N PHE A 74 -0.39 11.28 -12.89
CA PHE A 74 -0.60 10.93 -11.48
C PHE A 74 -0.97 12.15 -10.62
N MET A 75 -0.36 13.31 -10.86
CA MET A 75 -0.72 14.55 -10.16
C MET A 75 -2.17 14.95 -10.48
N ALA A 76 -2.58 14.87 -11.75
CA ALA A 76 -3.96 15.16 -12.15
C ALA A 76 -4.97 14.17 -11.57
N ALA A 77 -4.67 12.87 -11.58
CA ALA A 77 -5.52 11.84 -11.00
C ALA A 77 -5.68 11.99 -9.49
N GLY A 78 -4.58 12.31 -8.77
CA GLY A 78 -4.61 12.58 -7.33
C GLY A 78 -5.46 13.80 -6.98
N ALA A 79 -5.29 14.91 -7.70
CA ALA A 79 -6.09 16.12 -7.50
C ALA A 79 -7.59 15.87 -7.76
N PHE A 80 -7.92 15.13 -8.83
CA PHE A 80 -9.31 14.77 -9.12
C PHE A 80 -9.90 13.85 -8.05
N ALA A 81 -9.16 12.84 -7.59
CA ALA A 81 -9.62 11.93 -6.53
C ALA A 81 -9.85 12.67 -5.21
N ALA A 82 -8.91 13.54 -4.81
CA ALA A 82 -9.05 14.36 -3.60
C ALA A 82 -10.28 15.28 -3.68
N TYR A 83 -10.49 15.94 -4.83
CA TYR A 83 -11.68 16.77 -5.06
C TYR A 83 -12.98 15.94 -5.00
N ASN A 84 -13.00 14.75 -5.61
CA ASN A 84 -14.17 13.87 -5.56
C ASN A 84 -14.47 13.39 -4.14
N PHE A 85 -13.44 13.05 -3.35
CA PHE A 85 -13.63 12.68 -1.94
C PHE A 85 -14.16 13.84 -1.12
N ASN A 86 -13.62 15.05 -1.29
CA ASN A 86 -14.13 16.24 -0.62
C ASN A 86 -15.63 16.48 -0.92
N LEU A 87 -16.08 16.21 -2.15
CA LEU A 87 -17.48 16.37 -2.54
C LEU A 87 -18.40 15.22 -2.12
N ARG A 88 -17.88 14.00 -1.96
CA ARG A 88 -18.71 12.78 -1.81
C ARG A 88 -18.60 12.11 -0.44
N VAL A 89 -17.62 12.50 0.36
CA VAL A 89 -17.43 12.01 1.73
C VAL A 89 -17.74 13.15 2.68
N GLU A 90 -18.93 13.08 3.29
CA GLU A 90 -19.35 14.04 4.31
C GLU A 90 -18.44 13.93 5.54
N GLY A 91 -17.98 15.08 6.05
CA GLY A 91 -17.17 15.15 7.28
C GLY A 91 -15.64 15.20 7.09
N LEU A 92 -15.14 15.33 5.86
CA LEU A 92 -13.71 15.61 5.65
C LEU A 92 -13.36 17.06 6.03
N PRO A 93 -12.32 17.30 6.84
CA PRO A 93 -11.85 18.65 7.13
C PRO A 93 -11.27 19.31 5.87
N LEU A 94 -11.51 20.61 5.73
CA LEU A 94 -10.96 21.46 4.66
C LEU A 94 -9.49 21.81 4.94
#